data_AF-A0A140DWV7-F1
#
_entry.id   AF-A0A140DWV7-F1
#
_cell.length_a   1.000
_cell.length_b   1.000
_cell.length_c   1.000
_cell.angle_alpha   90.00
_cell.angle_beta   90.00
_cell.angle_gamma   90.00
#
_symmetry.space_group_name_H-M   'P 1'
#
loop_
_entity.id
_entity.type
_entity.pdbx_description
1 polymer ?
#
loop_
_entity_poly.entity_id
_entity_poly.type
_entity_poly.pdbx_seq_one_letter_code
_entity_poly.pdbx_strand_id
1 'polypeptide(L)'
;MLDHHYRITMNIFRKIFTASTALYLSLFSSLCPVSAADNNDYHEIDAGDITPGVMVYENECGEKAAILDDAVLDGTIVLYNVGNELITLDVTPEEGIASPYVYGPWSQGAIPNGTSTLTPHYSNGFVTASFQATVQKSPAMIRNVYNPGITGVLVTVNSSNLSTVRGSASTGSAAIASLTFVGSVTQDGYTAVPGSWYLTLELDQAGHTRIGWNY
;
A
#
# COMPACT_ATOMS: atom_id res chain seq x y z
N MET A 1 -46.49 4.56 -45.36
CA MET A 1 -46.24 5.91 -44.81
C MET A 1 -46.09 5.95 -43.27
N LEU A 2 -45.90 4.82 -42.55
CA LEU A 2 -45.69 4.87 -41.09
C LEU A 2 -44.23 4.70 -40.63
N ASP A 3 -43.33 4.19 -41.48
CA ASP A 3 -41.99 3.76 -41.01
C ASP A 3 -40.92 4.87 -41.04
N HIS A 4 -41.12 5.91 -41.86
CA HIS A 4 -40.15 7.01 -41.97
C HIS A 4 -40.35 8.10 -40.89
N HIS A 5 -41.59 8.32 -40.44
CA HIS A 5 -41.90 9.29 -39.40
C HIS A 5 -41.47 8.83 -38.00
N TYR A 6 -41.45 7.52 -37.73
CA TYR A 6 -41.07 6.96 -36.44
C TYR A 6 -39.55 7.01 -36.18
N ARG A 7 -38.72 6.81 -37.23
CA ARG A 7 -37.26 6.89 -37.11
C ARG A 7 -36.73 8.32 -36.92
N ILE A 8 -37.42 9.33 -37.46
CA ILE A 8 -37.02 10.73 -37.31
C ILE A 8 -37.34 11.24 -35.90
N THR A 9 -38.48 10.86 -35.32
CA THR A 9 -38.87 11.25 -33.95
C THR A 9 -37.98 10.61 -32.88
N MET A 10 -37.57 9.35 -33.06
CA MET A 10 -36.72 8.65 -32.08
C MET A 10 -35.27 9.17 -32.02
N ASN A 11 -34.74 9.67 -33.14
CA ASN A 11 -33.41 10.28 -33.19
C ASN A 11 -33.38 11.71 -32.60
N ILE A 12 -34.47 12.46 -32.70
CA ILE A 12 -34.60 13.79 -32.08
C ILE A 12 -34.78 13.65 -30.55
N PHE A 13 -35.59 12.67 -30.10
CA PHE A 13 -35.78 12.42 -28.66
C PHE A 13 -34.50 11.97 -27.96
N ARG A 14 -33.69 11.11 -28.59
CA ARG A 14 -32.37 10.71 -28.04
C ARG A 14 -31.40 11.89 -27.96
N LYS A 15 -31.33 12.75 -28.99
CA LYS A 15 -30.43 13.92 -28.96
C LYS A 15 -30.83 14.96 -27.92
N ILE A 16 -32.13 15.16 -27.69
CA ILE A 16 -32.62 16.05 -26.61
C ILE A 16 -32.32 15.46 -25.23
N PHE A 17 -32.47 14.15 -25.03
CA PHE A 17 -32.17 13.50 -23.74
C PHE A 17 -30.67 13.50 -23.40
N THR A 18 -29.79 13.29 -24.39
CA THR A 18 -28.33 13.33 -24.17
C THR A 18 -27.79 14.75 -24.03
N ALA A 19 -28.41 15.75 -24.69
CA ALA A 19 -28.04 17.15 -24.50
C ALA A 19 -28.50 17.69 -23.13
N SER A 20 -29.68 17.28 -22.64
CA SER A 20 -30.17 17.70 -21.31
C SER A 20 -29.40 17.05 -20.15
N THR A 21 -28.92 15.82 -20.30
CA THR A 21 -28.06 15.18 -19.29
C THR A 21 -26.64 15.75 -19.28
N ALA A 22 -26.08 16.12 -20.44
CA ALA A 22 -24.80 16.81 -20.52
C ALA A 22 -24.87 18.26 -20.00
N LEU A 23 -25.99 18.97 -20.23
CA LEU A 23 -26.17 20.32 -19.68
C LEU A 23 -26.38 20.29 -18.15
N TYR A 24 -27.11 19.30 -17.61
CA TYR A 24 -27.24 19.09 -16.16
C TYR A 24 -25.89 18.75 -15.53
N LEU A 25 -25.06 17.88 -16.13
CA LEU A 25 -23.72 17.60 -15.60
C LEU A 25 -22.80 18.83 -15.64
N SER A 26 -22.94 19.72 -16.64
CA SER A 26 -22.12 20.93 -16.74
C SER A 26 -22.55 22.09 -15.83
N LEU A 27 -23.80 22.11 -15.37
CA LEU A 27 -24.33 23.14 -14.47
C LEU A 27 -24.11 22.80 -12.99
N PHE A 28 -23.82 21.53 -12.66
CA PHE A 28 -23.39 21.12 -11.31
C PHE A 28 -21.86 21.03 -11.17
N SER A 29 -21.09 21.14 -12.26
CA SER A 29 -19.62 21.20 -12.19
C SER A 29 -19.06 22.60 -11.90
N SER A 30 -19.93 23.60 -11.69
CA SER A 30 -19.51 24.92 -11.23
C SER A 30 -19.89 25.10 -9.77
N LEU A 31 -18.90 24.89 -8.89
CA LEU A 31 -18.64 25.55 -7.60
C LEU A 31 -18.22 24.57 -6.48
N CYS A 32 -17.03 24.00 -6.64
CA CYS A 32 -16.06 23.88 -5.54
C CYS A 32 -14.72 23.50 -6.19
N PRO A 33 -13.74 24.40 -6.31
CA PRO A 33 -12.39 23.95 -6.62
C PRO A 33 -11.96 22.97 -5.52
N VAL A 34 -11.19 21.94 -5.88
CA VAL A 34 -10.44 21.11 -4.92
C VAL A 34 -9.32 21.99 -4.31
N SER A 35 -9.72 23.05 -3.61
CA SER A 35 -8.89 23.80 -2.69
C SER A 35 -9.22 23.25 -1.32
N ALA A 36 -8.18 22.95 -0.54
CA ALA A 36 -8.28 22.58 0.86
C ALA A 36 -9.38 23.40 1.56
N ALA A 37 -10.55 22.79 1.75
CA ALA A 37 -11.59 23.38 2.57
C ALA A 37 -10.98 23.51 3.96
N ASP A 38 -11.01 24.71 4.53
CA ASP A 38 -10.75 24.88 5.95
C ASP A 38 -11.66 23.90 6.70
N ASN A 39 -11.14 23.24 7.75
CA ASN A 39 -11.85 22.20 8.52
C ASN A 39 -13.18 22.66 9.17
N ASN A 40 -13.63 23.89 8.92
CA ASN A 40 -14.84 24.51 9.47
C ASN A 40 -16.12 24.32 8.62
N ASP A 41 -16.04 23.77 7.41
CA ASP A 41 -17.21 23.67 6.51
C ASP A 41 -17.89 22.28 6.50
N TYR A 42 -17.41 21.35 7.32
CA TYR A 42 -17.95 20.00 7.44
C TYR A 42 -18.91 19.91 8.64
N HIS A 43 -20.15 19.50 8.39
CA HIS A 43 -21.15 19.26 9.45
C HIS A 43 -21.55 17.78 9.47
N GLU A 44 -21.80 17.25 10.66
CA GLU A 44 -22.17 15.84 10.83
C GLU A 44 -23.55 15.57 10.23
N ILE A 45 -23.69 14.42 9.57
CA ILE A 45 -24.92 13.99 8.91
C ILE A 45 -25.36 12.60 9.37
N ASP A 46 -26.65 12.29 9.16
CA ASP A 46 -27.15 10.92 9.29
C ASP A 46 -26.65 10.06 8.12
N ALA A 47 -25.84 9.06 8.45
CA ALA A 47 -25.24 8.14 7.49
C ALA A 47 -25.97 6.78 7.41
N GLY A 48 -27.13 6.65 8.07
CA GLY A 48 -27.97 5.45 8.04
C GLY A 48 -27.42 4.32 8.91
N ASP A 49 -27.60 3.07 8.45
CA ASP A 49 -27.17 1.87 9.18
C ASP A 49 -25.64 1.68 9.05
N ILE A 50 -24.88 2.42 9.87
CA ILE A 50 -23.41 2.42 9.90
C ILE A 50 -22.84 1.61 11.08
N THR A 51 -21.56 1.26 10.97
CA THR A 51 -20.82 0.63 12.08
C THR A 51 -20.66 1.61 13.25
N PRO A 52 -20.90 1.18 14.51
CA PRO A 52 -20.68 2.04 15.69
C PRO A 52 -19.27 2.62 15.73
N GLY A 53 -19.14 3.92 16.02
CA GLY A 53 -17.86 4.64 16.08
C GLY A 53 -17.44 5.33 14.79
N VAL A 54 -18.23 5.21 13.72
CA VAL A 54 -18.09 6.03 12.51
C VAL A 54 -18.92 7.31 12.66
N MET A 55 -18.32 8.45 12.36
CA MET A 55 -19.00 9.74 12.18
C MET A 55 -18.80 10.21 10.74
N VAL A 56 -19.86 10.68 10.08
CA VAL A 56 -19.77 11.18 8.70
C VAL A 56 -20.14 12.65 8.67
N TYR A 57 -19.34 13.42 7.96
CA TYR A 57 -19.52 14.85 7.76
C TYR A 57 -19.72 15.14 6.29
N GLU A 58 -20.52 16.16 5.99
CA GLU A 58 -20.72 16.68 4.64
C GLU A 58 -20.42 18.17 4.60
N ASN A 59 -19.83 18.66 3.50
CA ASN A 59 -19.66 20.08 3.27
C ASN A 59 -20.77 20.65 2.37
N GLU A 60 -20.83 21.98 2.24
CA GLU A 60 -21.84 22.66 1.42
C GLU A 60 -21.79 22.29 -0.08
N CYS A 61 -20.68 21.70 -0.53
CA CYS A 61 -20.48 21.22 -1.89
C CYS A 61 -20.91 19.75 -2.09
N GLY A 62 -21.42 19.10 -1.04
CA GLY A 62 -21.89 17.71 -1.05
C GLY A 62 -20.79 16.66 -0.93
N GLU A 63 -19.56 17.07 -0.63
CA GLU A 63 -18.43 16.17 -0.36
C GLU A 63 -18.57 15.59 1.05
N LYS A 64 -18.39 14.28 1.19
CA LYS A 64 -18.53 13.57 2.45
C LYS A 64 -17.19 13.04 2.95
N ALA A 65 -16.95 13.16 4.25
CA ALA A 65 -15.78 12.62 4.93
C ALA A 65 -16.23 11.78 6.12
N ALA A 66 -15.67 10.58 6.27
CA ALA A 66 -15.94 9.72 7.43
C ALA A 66 -14.73 9.71 8.37
N ILE A 67 -14.98 9.92 9.66
CA ILE A 67 -14.00 9.79 10.75
C ILE A 67 -14.34 8.54 11.54
N LEU A 68 -13.35 7.70 11.78
CA LEU A 68 -13.45 6.55 12.67
C LEU A 68 -12.77 6.94 13.98
N ASP A 69 -13.58 7.18 15.02
CA ASP A 69 -13.07 7.64 16.33
C ASP A 69 -12.75 6.47 17.27
N ASP A 70 -12.96 5.22 16.83
CA ASP A 70 -12.70 4.04 17.64
C ASP A 70 -12.07 2.87 16.86
N ALA A 71 -11.24 2.11 17.58
CA ALA A 71 -10.35 1.05 17.09
C ALA A 71 -11.10 -0.20 16.59
N VAL A 72 -11.77 -0.09 15.45
CA VAL A 72 -12.26 -1.27 14.72
C VAL A 72 -11.10 -1.86 13.92
N LEU A 73 -10.52 -2.93 14.46
CA LEU A 73 -9.28 -3.53 13.98
C LEU A 73 -9.50 -4.71 13.01
N ASP A 74 -10.74 -5.12 12.74
CA ASP A 74 -11.07 -6.25 11.88
C ASP A 74 -12.52 -6.20 11.34
N GLY A 75 -12.72 -6.69 10.11
CA GLY A 75 -13.99 -6.84 9.43
C GLY A 75 -14.35 -5.71 8.46
N THR A 76 -15.54 -5.83 7.86
CA THR A 76 -16.13 -4.79 7.01
C THR A 76 -16.80 -3.73 7.88
N ILE A 77 -16.29 -2.50 7.82
CA ILE A 77 -16.86 -1.31 8.45
C ILE A 77 -17.79 -0.64 7.45
N VAL A 78 -19.06 -0.46 7.81
CA VAL A 78 -20.01 0.31 7.01
C VAL A 78 -19.85 1.78 7.38
N LEU A 79 -19.31 2.57 6.46
CA LEU A 79 -19.04 3.99 6.68
C LEU A 79 -20.25 4.87 6.38
N TYR A 80 -21.06 4.50 5.38
CA TYR A 80 -22.24 5.24 4.95
C TYR A 80 -23.21 4.29 4.24
N ASN A 81 -24.50 4.35 4.59
CA ASN A 81 -25.53 3.48 4.03
C ASN A 81 -26.89 4.19 3.98
N VAL A 82 -27.12 4.95 2.91
CA VAL A 82 -28.36 5.71 2.72
C VAL A 82 -28.95 5.40 1.33
N GLY A 83 -30.16 4.83 1.31
CA GLY A 83 -30.88 4.51 0.08
C GLY A 83 -30.18 3.46 -0.77
N ASN A 84 -29.60 3.89 -1.90
CA ASN A 84 -28.86 3.02 -2.82
C ASN A 84 -27.33 3.22 -2.74
N GLU A 85 -26.86 4.07 -1.83
CA GLU A 85 -25.46 4.40 -1.67
C GLU A 85 -24.90 3.69 -0.43
N LEU A 86 -23.92 2.80 -0.66
CA LEU A 86 -23.25 2.03 0.38
C LEU A 86 -21.75 2.21 0.22
N ILE A 87 -21.10 2.73 1.26
CA ILE A 87 -19.65 2.88 1.36
C ILE A 87 -19.16 2.01 2.50
N THR A 88 -18.25 1.09 2.19
CA THR A 88 -17.65 0.19 3.17
C THR A 88 -16.13 0.30 3.14
N LEU A 89 -15.52 0.07 4.30
CA LEU A 89 -14.08 -0.07 4.48
C LEU A 89 -13.82 -1.47 5.03
N ASP A 90 -13.17 -2.32 4.23
CA ASP A 90 -12.69 -3.60 4.72
C ASP A 90 -11.39 -3.39 5.50
N VAL A 91 -11.45 -3.58 6.82
CA VAL A 91 -10.28 -3.60 7.68
C VAL A 91 -9.91 -5.05 7.88
N THR A 92 -8.86 -5.49 7.19
CA THR A 92 -8.20 -6.72 7.59
C THR A 92 -7.21 -6.33 8.68
N PRO A 93 -7.26 -6.92 9.90
CA PRO A 93 -6.19 -6.74 10.85
C PRO A 93 -4.92 -7.13 10.12
N GLU A 94 -3.80 -6.50 10.49
CA GLU A 94 -2.55 -7.19 10.26
C GLU A 94 -2.65 -8.48 11.10
N GLU A 95 -3.20 -9.57 10.52
CA GLU A 95 -2.90 -10.93 10.95
C GLU A 95 -1.41 -10.87 11.07
N GLY A 96 -0.89 -10.81 12.31
CA GLY A 96 0.49 -10.41 12.54
C GLY A 96 1.30 -11.25 11.60
N ILE A 97 1.72 -10.63 10.47
CA ILE A 97 2.19 -11.41 9.33
C ILE A 97 3.31 -12.14 10.00
N ALA A 98 3.22 -13.47 10.09
CA ALA A 98 4.25 -14.25 10.75
C ALA A 98 5.50 -13.81 10.03
N SER A 99 6.28 -12.95 10.71
CA SER A 99 7.07 -11.98 9.98
C SER A 99 7.94 -12.85 9.10
N PRO A 100 7.96 -12.66 7.76
CA PRO A 100 8.79 -13.51 6.94
C PRO A 100 10.25 -13.40 7.43
N TYR A 101 10.58 -12.35 8.19
CA TYR A 101 11.86 -12.17 8.86
C TYR A 101 12.12 -13.26 9.90
N VAL A 102 13.28 -13.90 9.74
CA VAL A 102 13.79 -14.97 10.61
C VAL A 102 13.91 -14.47 12.06
N TYR A 103 13.34 -15.22 13.01
CA TYR A 103 13.64 -15.07 14.42
C TYR A 103 15.05 -15.60 14.70
N GLY A 104 16.02 -14.69 14.70
CA GLY A 104 17.41 -14.96 15.06
C GLY A 104 17.92 -14.00 16.14
N PRO A 105 19.02 -14.35 16.83
CA PRO A 105 19.65 -13.45 17.79
C PRO A 105 20.19 -12.20 17.10
N TRP A 106 20.19 -11.09 17.82
CA TRP A 106 20.88 -9.87 17.40
C TRP A 106 22.41 -10.07 17.40
N SER A 107 23.11 -9.29 16.58
CA SER A 107 24.56 -9.22 16.66
C SER A 107 25.02 -8.76 18.05
N GLN A 108 26.14 -9.31 18.52
CA GLN A 108 26.72 -8.93 19.82
C GLN A 108 27.33 -7.52 19.81
N GLY A 109 27.63 -6.99 18.62
CA GLY A 109 28.12 -5.62 18.41
C GLY A 109 27.07 -4.75 17.74
N ALA A 110 27.14 -3.45 18.01
CA ALA A 110 26.31 -2.45 17.36
C ALA A 110 27.07 -1.74 16.24
N ILE A 111 26.33 -1.17 15.29
CA ILE A 111 26.91 -0.29 14.28
C ILE A 111 27.68 0.89 14.94
N PRO A 112 28.71 1.43 14.26
CA PRO A 112 29.43 2.61 14.75
C PRO A 112 28.52 3.83 14.92
N ASN A 113 28.95 4.76 15.76
CA ASN A 113 28.28 6.06 15.85
C ASN A 113 28.37 6.81 14.51
N GLY A 114 27.37 7.64 14.21
CA GLY A 114 27.26 8.33 12.93
C GLY A 114 26.55 7.49 11.88
N THR A 115 26.92 7.70 10.61
CA THR A 115 26.33 7.02 9.45
C THR A 115 27.31 5.97 8.91
N SER A 116 26.81 4.77 8.61
CA SER A 116 27.57 3.68 7.99
C SER A 116 26.82 3.13 6.79
N THR A 117 27.51 2.42 5.90
CA THR A 117 26.86 1.62 4.84
C THR A 117 27.03 0.15 5.17
N LEU A 118 25.93 -0.58 5.25
CA LEU A 118 25.92 -2.03 5.41
C LEU A 118 25.54 -2.68 4.09
N THR A 119 26.15 -3.83 3.79
CA THR A 119 25.85 -4.60 2.58
C THR A 119 25.58 -6.05 2.99
N PRO A 120 24.33 -6.44 3.30
CA PRO A 120 23.99 -7.83 3.49
C PRO A 120 24.22 -8.61 2.18
N HIS A 121 24.76 -9.82 2.31
CA HIS A 121 25.00 -10.73 1.20
C HIS A 121 24.45 -12.12 1.55
N TYR A 122 23.79 -12.73 0.57
CA TYR A 122 23.37 -14.13 0.59
C TYR A 122 23.92 -14.86 -0.62
N SER A 123 24.35 -16.11 -0.43
CA SER A 123 24.75 -17.01 -1.51
C SER A 123 24.54 -18.46 -1.08
N ASN A 124 23.97 -19.29 -1.95
CA ASN A 124 23.82 -20.73 -1.75
C ASN A 124 24.34 -21.59 -2.92
N GLY A 125 25.08 -20.98 -3.85
CA GLY A 125 25.57 -21.62 -5.08
C GLY A 125 24.58 -21.59 -6.26
N PHE A 126 23.29 -21.39 -6.03
CA PHE A 126 22.27 -21.27 -7.09
C PHE A 126 21.86 -19.82 -7.35
N VAL A 127 21.80 -19.02 -6.29
CA VAL A 127 21.52 -17.59 -6.32
C VAL A 127 22.48 -16.84 -5.40
N THR A 128 22.76 -15.60 -5.76
CA THR A 128 23.31 -14.59 -4.89
C THR A 128 22.36 -13.39 -4.82
N ALA A 129 22.24 -12.81 -3.62
CA ALA A 129 21.46 -11.60 -3.40
C ALA A 129 22.22 -10.64 -2.48
N SER A 130 22.13 -9.34 -2.76
CA SER A 130 22.71 -8.29 -1.93
C SER A 130 22.04 -6.95 -2.19
N PHE A 131 22.14 -6.04 -1.23
CA PHE A 131 21.82 -4.63 -1.42
C PHE A 131 22.66 -3.78 -0.48
N GLN A 132 22.69 -2.47 -0.68
CA GLN A 132 23.36 -1.53 0.22
C GLN A 132 22.33 -0.73 1.00
N ALA A 133 22.61 -0.52 2.29
CA ALA A 133 21.78 0.29 3.18
C ALA A 133 22.64 1.32 3.91
N THR A 134 22.28 2.59 3.79
CA THR A 134 22.85 3.65 4.63
C THR A 134 22.12 3.65 5.96
N VAL A 135 22.84 3.41 7.04
CA VAL A 135 22.32 3.28 8.40
C VAL A 135 22.89 4.32 9.33
N GLN A 136 22.17 4.66 10.39
CA GLN A 136 22.62 5.56 11.45
C GLN A 136 22.29 4.96 12.81
N LYS A 137 23.14 5.20 13.83
CA LYS A 137 22.95 4.65 15.18
C LYS A 137 22.08 5.48 16.14
N SER A 138 22.09 6.81 16.02
CA SER A 138 21.42 7.68 16.99
C SER A 138 20.63 8.81 16.32
N PRO A 139 19.29 8.63 16.13
CA PRO A 139 18.53 7.39 16.36
C PRO A 139 18.94 6.25 15.43
N ALA A 140 18.65 5.00 15.83
CA ALA A 140 18.90 3.81 15.03
C ALA A 140 17.91 3.76 13.85
N MET A 141 18.43 3.88 12.62
CA MET A 141 17.59 3.99 11.42
C MET A 141 18.29 3.51 10.16
N ILE A 142 17.48 3.10 9.20
CA ILE A 142 17.85 2.85 7.80
C ILE A 142 17.41 4.08 7.01
N ARG A 143 18.37 4.89 6.57
CA ARG A 143 18.13 6.15 5.86
C ARG A 143 17.81 5.95 4.39
N ASN A 144 18.50 5.00 3.75
CA ASN A 144 18.31 4.72 2.34
C ASN A 144 18.72 3.27 2.01
N VAL A 145 18.11 2.71 0.98
CA VAL A 145 18.44 1.40 0.42
C VAL A 145 18.67 1.54 -1.08
N TYR A 146 19.71 0.93 -1.62
CA TYR A 146 20.11 1.09 -3.01
C TYR A 146 20.97 -0.07 -3.50
N ASN A 147 21.23 -0.08 -4.81
CA ASN A 147 22.05 -1.07 -5.51
C ASN A 147 21.61 -2.53 -5.23
N PRO A 148 20.35 -2.92 -5.51
CA PRO A 148 19.95 -4.32 -5.43
C PRO A 148 20.73 -5.13 -6.47
N GLY A 149 21.34 -6.23 -6.01
CA GLY A 149 22.02 -7.19 -6.86
C GLY A 149 21.42 -8.58 -6.62
N ILE A 150 20.88 -9.19 -7.67
CA ILE A 150 20.43 -10.57 -7.67
C ILE A 150 21.07 -11.25 -8.87
N THR A 151 21.77 -12.35 -8.64
CA THR A 151 22.37 -13.15 -9.72
C THR A 151 22.05 -14.61 -9.49
N GLY A 152 21.28 -15.20 -10.42
CA GLY A 152 20.98 -16.62 -10.43
C GLY A 152 21.81 -17.34 -11.47
N VAL A 153 22.46 -18.45 -11.10
CA VAL A 153 23.02 -19.38 -12.09
C VAL A 153 21.91 -20.25 -12.67
N LEU A 154 20.94 -20.64 -11.83
CA LEU A 154 19.77 -21.45 -12.21
C LEU A 154 18.44 -20.70 -12.01
N VAL A 155 18.47 -19.43 -11.62
CA VAL A 155 17.27 -18.64 -11.29
C VAL A 155 17.04 -17.56 -12.33
N THR A 156 15.86 -17.61 -12.95
CA THR A 156 15.35 -16.47 -13.72
C THR A 156 14.56 -15.57 -12.80
N VAL A 157 15.03 -14.35 -12.59
CA VAL A 157 14.31 -13.34 -11.77
C VAL A 157 13.25 -12.68 -12.64
N ASN A 158 11.99 -12.80 -12.22
CA ASN A 158 10.84 -12.23 -12.92
C ASN A 158 10.54 -10.80 -12.43
N SER A 159 10.69 -10.59 -11.13
CA SER A 159 10.51 -9.27 -10.50
C SER A 159 11.33 -9.18 -9.22
N SER A 160 11.66 -7.97 -8.82
CA SER A 160 12.34 -7.68 -7.56
C SER A 160 11.90 -6.34 -7.00
N ASN A 161 11.86 -6.22 -5.68
CA ASN A 161 11.61 -4.98 -4.98
C ASN A 161 12.65 -4.79 -3.88
N LEU A 162 13.29 -3.62 -3.85
CA LEU A 162 14.10 -3.18 -2.74
C LEU A 162 13.37 -2.03 -2.06
N SER A 163 13.10 -2.17 -0.76
CA SER A 163 12.42 -1.13 -0.01
C SER A 163 12.85 -1.07 1.45
N THR A 164 12.69 0.12 2.02
CA THR A 164 12.69 0.32 3.47
C THR A 164 11.28 0.00 3.96
N VAL A 165 11.13 -1.14 4.63
CA VAL A 165 9.85 -1.56 5.25
C VAL A 165 9.57 -0.72 6.49
N ARG A 166 10.59 -0.48 7.31
CA ARG A 166 10.53 0.44 8.44
C ARG A 166 11.82 1.23 8.58
N GLY A 167 11.74 2.56 8.50
CA GLY A 167 12.93 3.42 8.48
C GLY A 167 13.63 3.59 9.83
N SER A 168 12.88 3.56 10.94
CA SER A 168 13.43 3.85 12.27
C SER A 168 13.12 2.72 13.25
N ALA A 169 14.08 2.43 14.12
CA ALA A 169 13.88 1.53 15.24
C ALA A 169 13.26 2.29 16.43
N SER A 170 12.41 1.62 17.18
CA SER A 170 11.78 2.11 18.40
C SER A 170 11.69 0.99 19.44
N THR A 171 11.19 1.31 20.63
CA THR A 171 11.00 0.31 21.68
C THR A 171 10.10 -0.83 21.18
N GLY A 172 10.64 -2.06 21.13
CA GLY A 172 9.92 -3.24 20.66
C GLY A 172 9.79 -3.35 19.14
N SER A 173 10.46 -2.51 18.35
CA SER A 173 10.34 -2.50 16.89
C SER A 173 11.66 -2.18 16.20
N ALA A 174 12.09 -3.06 15.29
CA ALA A 174 13.30 -2.87 14.50
C ALA A 174 13.06 -1.97 13.27
N ALA A 175 14.08 -1.25 12.83
CA ALA A 175 14.13 -0.74 11.46
C ALA A 175 14.42 -1.90 10.50
N ILE A 176 13.78 -1.95 9.34
CA ILE A 176 13.81 -3.09 8.42
C ILE A 176 13.96 -2.61 6.98
N ALA A 177 14.96 -3.16 6.28
CA ALA A 177 15.09 -3.11 4.84
C ALA A 177 14.93 -4.52 4.28
N SER A 178 14.27 -4.63 3.12
CA SER A 178 14.01 -5.90 2.47
C SER A 178 14.26 -5.82 0.97
N LEU A 179 15.05 -6.76 0.47
CA LEU A 179 15.12 -7.10 -0.94
C LEU A 179 14.28 -8.35 -1.14
N THR A 180 13.14 -8.22 -1.82
CA THR A 180 12.30 -9.36 -2.22
C THR A 180 12.44 -9.61 -3.72
N PHE A 181 12.35 -10.87 -4.13
CA PHE A 181 12.36 -11.21 -5.54
C PHE A 181 11.55 -12.47 -5.81
N VAL A 182 10.92 -12.48 -6.97
CA VAL A 182 10.16 -13.63 -7.49
C VAL A 182 10.89 -14.15 -8.70
N GLY A 183 11.04 -15.47 -8.79
CA GLY A 183 11.66 -16.08 -9.95
C GLY A 183 11.37 -17.56 -10.04
N SER A 184 11.83 -18.17 -11.11
CA SER A 184 11.73 -19.62 -11.34
C SER A 184 13.11 -20.24 -11.40
N VAL A 185 13.21 -21.46 -10.88
CA VAL A 185 14.43 -22.27 -10.97
C VAL A 185 14.33 -23.14 -12.22
N THR A 186 15.34 -23.07 -13.08
CA THR A 186 15.46 -23.95 -14.25
C THR A 186 16.66 -24.86 -14.06
N GLN A 187 16.42 -26.18 -14.06
CA GLN A 187 17.47 -27.18 -13.97
C GLN A 187 17.16 -28.34 -14.93
N ASP A 188 18.15 -28.75 -15.73
CA ASP A 188 18.05 -29.89 -16.65
C ASP A 188 16.82 -29.84 -17.59
N GLY A 189 16.42 -28.63 -18.01
CA GLY A 189 15.27 -28.41 -18.90
C GLY A 189 13.90 -28.35 -18.20
N TYR A 190 13.86 -28.50 -16.87
CA TYR A 190 12.66 -28.35 -16.06
C TYR A 190 12.63 -26.98 -15.38
N THR A 191 11.54 -26.24 -15.57
CA THR A 191 11.29 -24.97 -14.88
C THR A 191 10.30 -25.19 -13.75
N ALA A 192 10.73 -24.95 -12.51
CA ALA A 192 9.87 -24.98 -11.34
C ALA A 192 8.86 -23.81 -11.36
N VAL A 193 7.74 -23.99 -10.65
CA VAL A 193 6.77 -22.92 -10.41
C VAL A 193 7.49 -21.73 -9.75
N PRO A 194 7.17 -20.47 -10.12
CA PRO A 194 7.79 -19.31 -9.52
C PRO A 194 7.67 -19.30 -7.99
N GLY A 195 8.79 -19.09 -7.31
CA GLY A 195 8.90 -18.92 -5.87
C GLY A 195 9.20 -17.46 -5.49
N SER A 196 8.89 -17.10 -4.25
CA SER A 196 9.16 -15.78 -3.68
C SER A 196 10.23 -15.88 -2.60
N TRP A 197 11.19 -14.98 -2.66
CA TRP A 197 12.40 -15.01 -1.84
C TRP A 197 12.71 -13.63 -1.28
N TYR A 198 13.52 -13.60 -0.22
CA TYR A 198 13.93 -12.33 0.38
C TYR A 198 15.32 -12.38 1.03
N LEU A 199 15.90 -11.19 1.18
CA LEU A 199 17.06 -10.88 2.02
C LEU A 199 16.76 -9.60 2.79
N THR A 200 16.92 -9.62 4.12
CA THR A 200 16.63 -8.48 4.98
C THR A 200 17.82 -8.01 5.79
N LEU A 201 17.80 -6.72 6.13
CA LEU A 201 18.65 -6.10 7.13
C LEU A 201 17.77 -5.42 8.17
N GLU A 202 17.99 -5.76 9.42
CA GLU A 202 17.26 -5.20 10.54
C GLU A 202 18.21 -4.50 11.53
N LEU A 203 17.73 -3.42 12.15
CA LEU A 203 18.41 -2.72 13.24
C LEU A 203 17.48 -2.62 14.45
N ASP A 204 17.97 -3.01 15.63
CA ASP A 204 17.30 -2.68 16.88
C ASP A 204 17.61 -1.25 17.34
N GLN A 205 17.00 -0.84 18.46
CA GLN A 205 17.17 0.52 19.00
C GLN A 205 18.62 0.83 19.43
N ALA A 206 19.42 -0.18 19.77
CA ALA A 206 20.82 -0.02 20.13
C ALA A 206 21.76 -0.03 18.91
N GLY A 207 21.22 -0.31 17.72
CA GLY A 207 21.97 -0.44 16.48
C GLY A 207 22.63 -1.80 16.31
N HIS A 208 22.17 -2.83 17.04
CA HIS A 208 22.53 -4.21 16.71
C HIS A 208 21.83 -4.61 15.41
N THR A 209 22.50 -5.47 14.64
CA THR A 209 22.05 -5.92 13.33
C THR A 209 21.49 -7.34 13.40
N ARG A 210 20.51 -7.61 12.54
CA ARG A 210 20.08 -8.96 12.19
C ARG A 210 19.88 -9.04 10.68
N ILE A 211 20.25 -10.17 10.09
CA ILE A 211 20.09 -10.44 8.65
C ILE A 211 19.25 -11.71 8.52
N GLY A 212 18.14 -11.64 7.78
CA GLY A 212 17.28 -12.78 7.49
C GLY A 212 17.23 -13.06 5.99
N TRP A 213 17.02 -14.30 5.60
CA TRP A 213 16.89 -14.68 4.19
C TRP A 213 16.01 -15.92 4.03
N ASN A 214 15.37 -16.06 2.86
CA ASN A 214 14.70 -17.29 2.43
C ASN A 214 14.88 -17.50 0.93
N TYR A 215 15.19 -18.74 0.56
CA TYR A 215 15.36 -19.26 -0.80
C TYR A 215 14.77 -20.67 -0.93
#